data_AF-A0AA37QVI7-F1
#
_entry.id   AF-A0AA37QVI7-F1
#
_cell.length_a   1.000
_cell.length_b   1.000
_cell.length_c   1.000
_cell.angle_alpha   90.00
_cell.angle_beta   90.00
_cell.angle_gamma   90.00
#
_symmetry.space_group_name_H-M   'P 1'
#
loop_
_entity.id
_entity.type
_entity.pdbx_description
1 polymer ?
#
loop_
_entity_poly.entity_id
_entity_poly.type
_entity_poly.pdbx_seq_one_letter_code
_entity_poly.pdbx_strand_id
1 'polypeptide(L)'
;MRTWLSLLLVLVSVAAVDAAEPDPPRLLFTGDILLARQVAREIAARGGLSPWHGMRDVFRRADAVVGNFEGTVGAAEACDAPKELCFAVDPHLVPLLKDAGFRALGIANNHSGDLGAVGRKATRETLQAAGLGAIGSAESPAFFKVRSHTLALISLNLVPGRDGQIDQFPSWQVAQKLRLARTLAEWVIVSVHWGKELADWVVPEQEAGARWLVAQGADLIIGAHPHVVQPPACVDGKPVFYSLGNHVFDQKYPLTKRGLIADCEIKDDRLVCRGLGTRTPDGSAYPALATAEAGPSPDLAQCSVASGAPLRAAGQTISPWIRDGAFTSDRLVLEGRGEASRWRTPQRALLSVEAGRLVADQPPLLFTLERHASPIDGEDGPRPYVYEVTSHGLVAKWRGSALAWPLLDATLIADGAGQAHLCALHRGDSFIMLDTAAPSSTRTQVYAWNGFGFTGVNDGELGTRCARRFGQGG
;
A
#
# COMPACT_ATOMS: atom_id res chain seq x y z
N MET A 1 -69.89 16.01 -49.77
CA MET A 1 -68.90 14.92 -50.00
C MET A 1 -67.63 15.29 -49.25
N ARG A 2 -67.23 14.48 -48.25
CA ARG A 2 -66.11 14.75 -47.33
C ARG A 2 -64.78 14.40 -47.99
N THR A 3 -63.86 15.36 -48.06
CA THR A 3 -62.45 15.17 -48.47
C THR A 3 -61.61 14.73 -47.28
N TRP A 4 -60.92 13.60 -47.41
CA TRP A 4 -60.01 13.05 -46.41
C TRP A 4 -58.60 13.63 -46.61
N LEU A 5 -58.07 14.31 -45.58
CA LEU A 5 -56.65 14.66 -45.47
C LEU A 5 -55.90 13.43 -44.95
N SER A 6 -54.95 12.90 -45.72
CA SER A 6 -54.03 11.86 -45.24
C SER A 6 -52.78 12.52 -44.67
N LEU A 7 -52.57 12.42 -43.36
CA LEU A 7 -51.33 12.80 -42.69
C LEU A 7 -50.30 11.67 -42.90
N LEU A 8 -49.18 11.96 -43.57
CA LEU A 8 -48.01 11.08 -43.57
C LEU A 8 -47.23 11.29 -42.26
N LEU A 9 -47.20 10.29 -41.38
CA LEU A 9 -46.24 10.24 -40.27
C LEU A 9 -44.90 9.70 -40.79
N VAL A 10 -43.87 10.54 -40.75
CA VAL A 10 -42.48 10.11 -40.95
C VAL A 10 -41.94 9.63 -39.59
N LEU A 11 -41.80 8.33 -39.42
CA LEU A 11 -41.10 7.72 -38.28
C LEU A 11 -39.59 7.82 -38.52
N VAL A 12 -38.92 8.72 -37.80
CA VAL A 12 -37.46 8.74 -37.73
C VAL A 12 -37.03 7.73 -36.65
N SER A 13 -36.48 6.60 -37.08
CA SER A 13 -35.80 5.65 -36.20
C SER A 13 -34.46 6.26 -35.78
N VAL A 14 -34.35 6.67 -34.52
CA VAL A 14 -33.06 6.96 -33.90
C VAL A 14 -32.48 5.61 -33.49
N ALA A 15 -31.52 5.10 -34.26
CA ALA A 15 -30.71 3.97 -33.82
C ALA A 15 -29.97 4.40 -32.55
N ALA A 16 -30.29 3.76 -31.43
CA ALA A 16 -29.48 3.86 -30.22
C ALA A 16 -28.11 3.29 -30.57
N VAL A 17 -27.11 4.15 -30.66
CA VAL A 17 -25.71 3.72 -30.66
C VAL A 17 -25.46 3.22 -29.24
N ASP A 18 -25.40 1.90 -29.07
CA ASP A 18 -24.89 1.31 -27.82
C ASP A 18 -23.50 1.92 -27.58
N ALA A 19 -23.42 2.81 -26.59
CA ALA A 19 -22.14 3.27 -26.11
C ALA A 19 -21.47 2.05 -25.47
N ALA A 20 -20.39 1.55 -26.08
CA ALA A 20 -19.60 0.48 -25.52
C ALA A 20 -19.28 0.81 -24.05
N GLU A 21 -19.52 -0.14 -23.14
CA GLU A 21 -19.18 0.05 -21.74
C GLU A 21 -17.69 0.40 -21.62
N PRO A 22 -17.32 1.39 -20.78
CA PRO A 22 -15.93 1.76 -20.61
C PRO A 22 -15.13 0.58 -20.07
N ASP A 23 -13.95 0.33 -20.63
CA ASP A 23 -13.02 -0.73 -20.17
C ASP A 23 -12.86 -0.68 -18.65
N PRO A 24 -12.85 -1.81 -17.93
CA PRO A 24 -12.71 -1.83 -16.46
C PRO A 24 -11.41 -1.13 -16.01
N PRO A 25 -11.37 -0.51 -14.80
CA PRO A 25 -10.13 0.02 -14.26
C PRO A 25 -9.06 -1.06 -14.16
N ARG A 26 -7.85 -0.76 -14.64
CA ARG A 26 -6.78 -1.76 -14.81
C ARG A 26 -5.47 -1.31 -14.15
N LEU A 27 -4.87 -2.20 -13.37
CA LEU A 27 -3.57 -2.00 -12.72
C LEU A 27 -2.59 -3.08 -13.18
N LEU A 28 -1.36 -2.67 -13.44
CA LEU A 28 -0.26 -3.57 -13.74
C LEU A 28 0.81 -3.45 -12.65
N PHE A 29 1.29 -4.59 -12.16
CA PHE A 29 2.45 -4.66 -11.28
C PHE A 29 3.56 -5.44 -11.95
N THR A 30 4.75 -4.87 -12.01
CA THR A 30 5.94 -5.49 -12.59
C THR A 30 6.90 -5.94 -11.50
N GLY A 31 7.74 -6.92 -11.81
CA GLY A 31 8.83 -7.34 -10.95
C GLY A 31 10.00 -6.35 -10.89
N ASP A 32 11.18 -6.89 -10.61
CA ASP A 32 12.39 -6.11 -10.27
C ASP A 32 12.89 -5.27 -11.46
N ILE A 33 13.16 -3.98 -11.19
CA ILE A 33 13.66 -3.01 -12.15
C ILE A 33 14.99 -2.44 -11.66
N LEU A 34 16.03 -2.67 -12.44
CA LEU A 34 17.35 -2.08 -12.28
C LEU A 34 17.72 -1.32 -13.57
N LEU A 35 17.93 -0.01 -13.46
CA LEU A 35 18.37 0.84 -14.58
C LEU A 35 19.88 1.16 -14.53
N ALA A 36 20.68 0.29 -13.93
CA ALA A 36 22.12 0.45 -13.82
C ALA A 36 22.89 -0.57 -14.66
N ARG A 37 24.23 -0.53 -14.57
CA ARG A 37 25.14 -1.55 -15.11
C ARG A 37 24.87 -1.84 -16.59
N GLN A 38 24.66 -3.11 -16.98
CA GLN A 38 24.48 -3.47 -18.39
C GLN A 38 23.18 -2.90 -18.99
N VAL A 39 22.14 -2.67 -18.17
CA VAL A 39 20.89 -2.04 -18.63
C VAL A 39 21.16 -0.61 -19.09
N ALA A 40 21.88 0.18 -18.28
CA ALA A 40 22.26 1.55 -18.65
C ALA A 40 23.12 1.59 -19.93
N ARG A 41 24.05 0.64 -20.08
CA ARG A 41 24.88 0.51 -21.29
C ARG A 41 24.05 0.19 -22.53
N GLU A 42 23.05 -0.69 -22.40
CA GLU A 42 22.17 -1.03 -23.50
C GLU A 42 21.26 0.14 -23.91
N ILE A 43 20.72 0.89 -22.94
CA ILE A 43 19.98 2.13 -23.20
C ILE A 43 20.84 3.11 -23.99
N ALA A 44 22.08 3.36 -23.57
CA ALA A 44 22.99 4.24 -24.28
C ALA A 44 23.31 3.73 -25.70
N ALA A 45 23.63 2.44 -25.84
CA ALA A 45 23.96 1.82 -27.12
C ALA A 45 22.79 1.84 -28.13
N ARG A 46 21.55 1.87 -27.63
CA ARG A 46 20.32 1.98 -28.44
C ARG A 46 19.84 3.44 -28.58
N GLY A 47 20.69 4.43 -28.33
CA GLY A 47 20.37 5.84 -28.53
C GLY A 47 19.31 6.38 -27.56
N GLY A 48 19.25 5.85 -26.34
CA GLY A 48 18.28 6.24 -25.32
C GLY A 48 16.91 5.56 -25.47
N LEU A 49 16.79 4.51 -26.30
CA LEU A 49 15.55 3.77 -26.44
C LEU A 49 15.07 3.25 -25.07
N SER A 50 13.79 3.42 -24.79
CA SER A 50 13.19 2.92 -23.54
C SER A 50 13.19 1.38 -23.50
N PRO A 51 13.54 0.75 -22.35
CA PRO A 51 13.39 -0.69 -22.16
C PRO A 51 11.97 -1.21 -22.46
N TRP A 52 10.96 -0.37 -22.27
CA TRP A 52 9.55 -0.70 -22.44
C TRP A 52 8.97 -0.36 -23.82
N HIS A 53 9.80 -0.02 -24.80
CA HIS A 53 9.32 0.37 -26.14
C HIS A 53 8.35 -0.66 -26.78
N GLY A 54 8.55 -1.96 -26.53
CA GLY A 54 7.68 -3.04 -27.01
C GLY A 54 6.44 -3.32 -26.14
N MET A 55 6.27 -2.62 -25.02
CA MET A 55 5.15 -2.81 -24.08
C MET A 55 4.23 -1.59 -23.96
N ARG A 56 4.48 -0.54 -24.74
CA ARG A 56 3.76 0.75 -24.68
C ARG A 56 2.24 0.59 -24.77
N ASP A 57 1.77 -0.31 -25.64
CA ASP A 57 0.32 -0.52 -25.81
C ASP A 57 -0.33 -1.16 -24.58
N VAL A 58 0.37 -2.06 -23.90
CA VAL A 58 -0.12 -2.69 -22.66
C VAL A 58 -0.13 -1.67 -21.53
N PHE A 59 0.94 -0.89 -21.37
CA PHE A 59 1.05 0.08 -20.29
C PHE A 59 0.08 1.26 -20.48
N ARG A 60 -0.13 1.73 -21.72
CA ARG A 60 -1.09 2.81 -22.02
C ARG A 60 -2.54 2.44 -21.69
N ARG A 61 -2.89 1.16 -21.73
CA ARG A 61 -4.24 0.67 -21.38
C ARG A 61 -4.45 0.49 -19.88
N ALA A 62 -3.41 0.64 -19.06
CA ALA A 62 -3.51 0.55 -17.61
C ALA A 62 -3.72 1.95 -17.00
N ASP A 63 -4.57 2.03 -15.98
CA ASP A 63 -4.77 3.24 -15.18
C ASP A 63 -3.61 3.48 -14.19
N ALA A 64 -2.85 2.43 -13.87
CA ALA A 64 -1.63 2.50 -13.09
C ALA A 64 -0.68 1.35 -13.43
N VAL A 65 0.60 1.66 -13.65
CA VAL A 65 1.70 0.69 -13.66
C VAL A 65 2.60 0.95 -12.46
N VAL A 66 2.87 -0.09 -11.66
CA VAL A 66 3.70 -0.05 -10.46
C VAL A 66 4.80 -1.09 -10.56
N GLY A 67 6.02 -0.77 -10.13
CA GLY A 67 7.14 -1.72 -10.15
C GLY A 67 7.99 -1.68 -8.89
N ASN A 68 8.89 -2.65 -8.71
CA ASN A 68 9.94 -2.60 -7.69
C ASN A 68 11.19 -1.95 -8.27
N PHE A 69 11.60 -0.78 -7.75
CA PHE A 69 12.82 -0.10 -8.16
C PHE A 69 13.98 -0.56 -7.29
N GLU A 70 14.77 -1.50 -7.81
CA GLU A 70 15.81 -2.20 -7.08
C GLU A 70 17.17 -1.57 -7.33
N GLY A 71 17.33 -0.37 -6.77
CA GLY A 71 18.57 0.39 -6.87
C GLY A 71 18.45 1.73 -6.16
N THR A 72 19.53 2.49 -6.20
CA THR A 72 19.63 3.79 -5.55
C THR A 72 20.08 4.84 -6.57
N VAL A 73 19.38 5.97 -6.66
CA VAL A 73 19.74 7.04 -7.59
C VAL A 73 21.00 7.75 -7.09
N GLY A 74 22.02 7.85 -7.94
CA GLY A 74 23.27 8.51 -7.63
C GLY A 74 24.41 8.09 -8.55
N ALA A 75 25.59 8.63 -8.28
CA ALA A 75 26.80 8.36 -9.04
C ALA A 75 27.37 6.98 -8.72
N ALA A 76 27.82 6.23 -9.74
CA ALA A 76 28.41 4.91 -9.54
C ALA A 76 29.73 4.97 -8.75
N GLU A 77 30.43 6.11 -8.80
CA GLU A 77 31.65 6.39 -8.04
C GLU A 77 31.41 6.47 -6.53
N ALA A 78 30.16 6.70 -6.11
CA ALA A 78 29.77 6.67 -4.69
C ALA A 78 29.55 5.24 -4.17
N CYS A 79 29.66 4.22 -5.03
CA CYS A 79 29.70 2.84 -4.59
C CYS A 79 31.06 2.51 -3.98
N ASP A 80 31.10 2.31 -2.66
CA ASP A 80 32.27 1.75 -1.98
C ASP A 80 32.57 0.31 -2.49
N ALA A 81 33.68 0.13 -3.23
CA ALA A 81 34.13 -1.17 -3.75
C ALA A 81 35.09 -1.90 -2.78
N PRO A 82 35.22 -3.26 -2.79
CA PRO A 82 34.63 -4.22 -3.73
C PRO A 82 33.83 -5.37 -3.06
N LYS A 83 33.38 -5.26 -1.81
CA LYS A 83 32.86 -6.43 -1.08
C LYS A 83 31.44 -6.88 -1.47
N GLU A 84 30.61 -6.02 -2.08
CA GLU A 84 29.21 -6.33 -2.41
C GLU A 84 28.73 -5.63 -3.71
N LEU A 85 27.66 -6.15 -4.31
CA LEU A 85 27.01 -5.56 -5.49
C LEU A 85 26.37 -4.21 -5.12
N CYS A 86 26.62 -3.17 -5.92
CA CYS A 86 26.05 -1.83 -5.74
C CYS A 86 25.29 -1.40 -7.00
N PHE A 87 24.04 -0.98 -6.83
CA PHE A 87 23.09 -0.62 -7.88
C PHE A 87 22.81 0.88 -7.92
N ALA A 88 23.86 1.65 -8.20
CA ALA A 88 23.75 3.08 -8.47
C ALA A 88 23.11 3.35 -9.85
N VAL A 89 21.99 4.05 -9.86
CA VAL A 89 21.22 4.41 -11.06
C VAL A 89 21.43 5.88 -11.40
N ASP A 90 21.80 6.17 -12.65
CA ASP A 90 21.93 7.54 -13.14
C ASP A 90 20.55 8.24 -13.13
N PRO A 91 20.41 9.42 -12.51
CA PRO A 91 19.15 10.16 -12.47
C PRO A 91 18.56 10.46 -13.86
N HIS A 92 19.36 10.57 -14.92
CA HIS A 92 18.86 10.80 -16.28
C HIS A 92 18.04 9.64 -16.85
N LEU A 93 18.12 8.46 -16.25
CA LEU A 93 17.34 7.29 -16.67
C LEU A 93 15.96 7.23 -15.99
N VAL A 94 15.76 7.96 -14.89
CA VAL A 94 14.49 7.95 -14.14
C VAL A 94 13.29 8.41 -14.99
N PRO A 95 13.38 9.47 -15.83
CA PRO A 95 12.27 9.87 -16.69
C PRO A 95 11.74 8.77 -17.62
N LEU A 96 12.57 7.78 -18.00
CA LEU A 96 12.14 6.66 -18.85
C LEU A 96 11.03 5.82 -18.20
N LEU A 97 10.99 5.74 -16.86
CA LEU A 97 9.91 5.09 -16.12
C LEU A 97 8.59 5.83 -16.34
N LYS A 98 8.61 7.16 -16.19
CA LYS A 98 7.42 7.98 -16.37
C LYS A 98 6.90 7.91 -17.79
N ASP A 99 7.78 8.02 -18.76
CA ASP A 99 7.45 7.98 -20.19
C ASP A 99 6.90 6.61 -20.62
N ALA A 100 7.33 5.53 -19.98
CA ALA A 100 6.78 4.20 -20.20
C ALA A 100 5.35 4.04 -19.67
N GLY A 101 4.95 4.85 -18.68
CA GLY A 101 3.63 4.79 -18.05
C GLY A 101 3.64 4.37 -16.58
N PHE A 102 4.82 4.23 -15.95
CA PHE A 102 4.87 4.00 -14.52
C PHE A 102 4.27 5.18 -13.75
N ARG A 103 3.54 4.83 -12.70
CA ARG A 103 2.89 5.78 -11.81
C ARG A 103 3.53 5.79 -10.43
N ALA A 104 3.98 4.64 -9.94
CA ALA A 104 4.76 4.54 -8.71
C ALA A 104 5.75 3.39 -8.74
N LEU A 105 6.75 3.48 -7.86
CA LEU A 105 7.75 2.47 -7.62
C LEU A 105 7.80 2.16 -6.11
N GLY A 106 7.82 0.87 -5.78
CA GLY A 106 8.28 0.39 -4.48
C GLY A 106 9.79 0.59 -4.37
N ILE A 107 10.25 1.18 -3.27
CA ILE A 107 11.66 1.43 -2.97
C ILE A 107 12.05 0.87 -1.59
N ALA A 108 11.33 -0.15 -1.13
CA ALA A 108 11.69 -0.93 0.05
C ALA A 108 12.26 -2.28 -0.40
N ASN A 109 13.57 -2.33 -0.57
CA ASN A 109 14.32 -3.54 -0.91
C ASN A 109 15.75 -3.47 -0.33
N ASN A 110 16.47 -4.57 -0.41
CA ASN A 110 17.85 -4.70 0.06
C ASN A 110 18.83 -3.74 -0.64
N HIS A 111 18.55 -3.33 -1.89
CA HIS A 111 19.39 -2.39 -2.67
C HIS A 111 19.04 -0.90 -2.50
N SER A 112 18.05 -0.60 -1.65
CA SER A 112 17.62 0.78 -1.40
C SER A 112 18.66 1.60 -0.63
N GLY A 113 19.59 0.92 0.06
CA GLY A 113 20.64 1.51 0.89
C GLY A 113 22.03 1.49 0.26
N ASP A 114 22.17 1.15 -1.02
CA ASP A 114 23.48 0.92 -1.66
C ASP A 114 24.40 2.15 -1.61
N LEU A 115 23.81 3.35 -1.69
CA LEU A 115 24.48 4.65 -1.54
C LEU A 115 24.13 5.34 -0.20
N GLY A 116 23.75 4.55 0.81
CA GLY A 116 23.40 5.00 2.15
C GLY A 116 22.19 5.94 2.22
N ALA A 117 22.10 6.69 3.32
CA ALA A 117 20.96 7.59 3.58
C ALA A 117 20.84 8.73 2.55
N VAL A 118 21.97 9.23 2.02
CA VAL A 118 22.00 10.25 0.97
C VAL A 118 21.37 9.69 -0.32
N GLY A 119 21.75 8.47 -0.70
CA GLY A 119 21.17 7.76 -1.82
C GLY A 119 19.67 7.52 -1.68
N ARG A 120 19.20 7.02 -0.53
CA ARG A 120 17.76 6.83 -0.26
C ARG A 120 16.96 8.12 -0.49
N LYS A 121 17.47 9.24 0.06
CA LYS A 121 16.87 10.55 -0.12
C LYS A 121 16.85 10.97 -1.59
N ALA A 122 17.98 10.82 -2.28
CA ALA A 122 18.10 11.16 -3.70
C ALA A 122 17.17 10.33 -4.59
N THR A 123 17.03 9.02 -4.33
CA THR A 123 16.07 8.14 -5.01
C THR A 123 14.65 8.67 -4.88
N ARG A 124 14.20 8.94 -3.65
CA ARG A 124 12.85 9.43 -3.40
C ARG A 124 12.60 10.77 -4.09
N GLU A 125 13.50 11.73 -3.94
CA GLU A 125 13.35 13.07 -4.52
C GLU A 125 13.38 13.04 -6.05
N THR A 126 14.24 12.23 -6.65
CA THR A 126 14.34 12.12 -8.12
C THR A 126 13.09 11.48 -8.73
N LEU A 127 12.58 10.41 -8.12
CA LEU A 127 11.32 9.79 -8.54
C LEU A 127 10.15 10.77 -8.41
N GLN A 128 10.05 11.47 -7.28
CA GLN A 128 8.99 12.47 -7.06
C GLN A 128 9.07 13.64 -8.05
N ALA A 129 10.29 14.13 -8.33
CA ALA A 129 10.51 15.19 -9.32
C ALA A 129 10.13 14.76 -10.74
N ALA A 130 10.27 13.47 -11.07
CA ALA A 130 9.78 12.88 -12.32
C ALA A 130 8.27 12.60 -12.33
N GLY A 131 7.54 12.96 -11.26
CA GLY A 131 6.10 12.73 -11.14
C GLY A 131 5.73 11.26 -10.92
N LEU A 132 6.61 10.50 -10.26
CA LEU A 132 6.40 9.12 -9.83
C LEU A 132 6.19 9.06 -8.32
N GLY A 133 5.30 8.17 -7.86
CA GLY A 133 5.24 7.79 -6.45
C GLY A 133 6.49 7.00 -6.06
N ALA A 134 7.14 7.37 -4.96
CA ALA A 134 8.28 6.66 -4.40
C ALA A 134 7.89 6.10 -3.04
N ILE A 135 7.55 4.81 -2.99
CA ILE A 135 6.89 4.21 -1.83
C ILE A 135 7.88 3.30 -1.10
N GLY A 136 8.45 3.79 0.00
CA GLY A 136 9.23 2.98 0.94
C GLY A 136 8.38 2.48 2.11
N SER A 137 8.98 1.70 3.00
CA SER A 137 8.29 1.25 4.22
C SER A 137 7.95 2.43 5.13
N ALA A 138 8.86 3.39 5.30
CA ALA A 138 8.61 4.59 6.10
C ALA A 138 7.41 5.38 5.56
N GLU A 139 7.34 5.56 4.24
CA GLU A 139 6.28 6.27 3.52
C GLU A 139 4.96 5.48 3.39
N SER A 140 4.90 4.24 3.87
CA SER A 140 3.70 3.41 3.76
C SER A 140 2.74 3.59 4.95
N PRO A 141 1.41 3.49 4.76
CA PRO A 141 0.71 3.28 3.49
C PRO A 141 0.64 4.56 2.63
N ALA A 142 0.77 4.38 1.31
CA ALA A 142 0.53 5.43 0.34
C ALA A 142 -0.83 5.23 -0.35
N PHE A 143 -1.66 6.26 -0.35
CA PHE A 143 -2.99 6.24 -0.96
C PHE A 143 -2.98 6.90 -2.34
N PHE A 144 -3.69 6.31 -3.29
CA PHE A 144 -3.83 6.81 -4.64
C PHE A 144 -5.18 6.47 -5.24
N LYS A 145 -5.56 7.18 -6.31
CA LYS A 145 -6.80 6.93 -7.04
C LYS A 145 -6.57 6.20 -8.34
N VAL A 146 -7.39 5.20 -8.61
CA VAL A 146 -7.61 4.64 -9.94
C VAL A 146 -9.05 4.94 -10.31
N ARG A 147 -9.23 5.92 -11.21
CA ARG A 147 -10.53 6.53 -11.52
C ARG A 147 -11.25 6.99 -10.25
N SER A 148 -12.43 6.46 -9.95
CA SER A 148 -13.21 6.75 -8.74
C SER A 148 -12.71 6.02 -7.50
N HIS A 149 -11.91 4.96 -7.67
CA HIS A 149 -11.54 4.06 -6.58
C HIS A 149 -10.32 4.53 -5.82
N THR A 150 -10.35 4.37 -4.50
CA THR A 150 -9.23 4.66 -3.61
C THR A 150 -8.50 3.37 -3.23
N LEU A 151 -7.21 3.30 -3.54
CA LEU A 151 -6.36 2.15 -3.22
C LEU A 151 -5.23 2.59 -2.29
N ALA A 152 -4.71 1.65 -1.51
CA ALA A 152 -3.52 1.83 -0.68
C ALA A 152 -2.41 0.86 -1.12
N LEU A 153 -1.18 1.36 -1.17
CA LEU A 153 0.03 0.58 -1.40
C LEU A 153 0.93 0.64 -0.16
N ILE A 154 1.36 -0.52 0.31
CA ILE A 154 2.35 -0.69 1.37
C ILE A 154 3.57 -1.37 0.76
N SER A 155 4.76 -0.80 0.95
CA SER A 155 6.02 -1.42 0.53
C SER A 155 6.79 -1.93 1.75
N LEU A 156 7.28 -3.17 1.71
CA LEU A 156 8.03 -3.80 2.80
C LEU A 156 9.32 -4.45 2.28
N ASN A 157 10.37 -4.43 3.11
CA ASN A 157 11.62 -5.15 2.87
C ASN A 157 11.92 -6.12 4.00
N LEU A 158 11.97 -7.41 3.71
CA LEU A 158 12.33 -8.46 4.67
C LEU A 158 13.73 -9.06 4.42
N VAL A 159 14.48 -8.48 3.48
CA VAL A 159 15.81 -8.97 3.09
C VAL A 159 16.86 -7.95 3.54
N PRO A 160 17.89 -8.36 4.29
CA PRO A 160 18.92 -7.43 4.75
C PRO A 160 19.67 -6.83 3.55
N GLY A 161 19.67 -5.50 3.49
CA GLY A 161 20.51 -4.71 2.60
C GLY A 161 21.82 -4.28 3.23
N ARG A 162 22.61 -3.51 2.49
CA ARG A 162 23.90 -2.96 2.94
C ARG A 162 23.80 -2.16 4.23
N ASP A 163 22.73 -1.40 4.38
CA ASP A 163 22.48 -0.57 5.56
C ASP A 163 21.72 -1.30 6.67
N GLY A 164 21.49 -2.61 6.51
CA GLY A 164 20.83 -3.46 7.49
C GLY A 164 19.34 -3.15 7.71
N GLN A 165 18.74 -2.25 6.91
CA GLN A 165 17.35 -1.86 7.10
C GLN A 165 16.41 -2.97 6.62
N ILE A 166 15.73 -3.60 7.57
CA ILE A 166 14.66 -4.56 7.34
C ILE A 166 13.43 -4.15 8.17
N ASP A 167 12.26 -4.47 7.65
CA ASP A 167 11.03 -4.39 8.42
C ASP A 167 10.98 -5.56 9.41
N GLN A 168 10.72 -5.25 10.68
CA GLN A 168 10.39 -6.27 11.66
C GLN A 168 9.03 -6.88 11.30
N PHE A 169 9.00 -8.20 11.17
CA PHE A 169 7.83 -8.92 10.68
C PHE A 169 7.72 -10.31 11.33
N PRO A 170 6.54 -10.69 11.86
CA PRO A 170 5.36 -9.85 12.09
C PRO A 170 5.67 -8.71 13.09
N SER A 171 4.91 -7.61 13.03
CA SER A 171 5.04 -6.52 14.00
C SER A 171 3.79 -5.66 14.09
N TRP A 172 3.64 -4.96 15.23
CA TRP A 172 2.54 -4.02 15.43
C TRP A 172 2.64 -2.80 14.49
N GLN A 173 3.84 -2.40 14.07
CA GLN A 173 4.05 -1.32 13.12
C GLN A 173 3.47 -1.67 11.74
N VAL A 174 3.72 -2.88 11.24
CA VAL A 174 3.17 -3.34 9.96
C VAL A 174 1.66 -3.52 10.07
N ALA A 175 1.17 -4.11 11.18
CA ALA A 175 -0.26 -4.25 11.43
C ALA A 175 -0.98 -2.89 11.50
N GLN A 176 -0.35 -1.86 12.07
CA GLN A 176 -0.87 -0.50 12.12
C GLN A 176 -1.00 0.11 10.71
N LYS A 177 0.02 -0.05 9.85
CA LYS A 177 -0.03 0.40 8.44
C LYS A 177 -1.18 -0.26 7.67
N LEU A 178 -1.33 -1.57 7.83
CA LEU A 178 -2.41 -2.36 7.20
C LEU A 178 -3.78 -1.94 7.70
N ARG A 179 -3.95 -1.71 9.00
CA ARG A 179 -5.21 -1.24 9.59
C ARG A 179 -5.60 0.13 9.04
N LEU A 180 -4.66 1.08 8.98
CA LEU A 180 -4.92 2.40 8.40
C LEU A 180 -5.32 2.32 6.93
N ALA A 181 -4.56 1.52 6.14
CA ALA A 181 -4.86 1.27 4.73
C ALA A 181 -6.26 0.67 4.55
N ARG A 182 -6.59 -0.36 5.34
CA ARG A 182 -7.88 -1.05 5.27
C ARG A 182 -9.06 -0.14 5.58
N THR A 183 -8.92 0.77 6.55
CA THR A 183 -10.00 1.70 6.89
C THR A 183 -10.25 2.76 5.81
N LEU A 184 -9.20 3.18 5.11
CA LEU A 184 -9.24 4.36 4.23
C LEU A 184 -9.24 4.03 2.72
N ALA A 185 -8.99 2.78 2.33
CA ALA A 185 -8.96 2.33 0.95
C ALA A 185 -9.99 1.22 0.69
N GLU A 186 -10.42 1.11 -0.57
CA GLU A 186 -11.25 0.01 -1.07
C GLU A 186 -10.42 -1.26 -1.29
N TRP A 187 -9.16 -1.13 -1.71
CA TRP A 187 -8.23 -2.26 -1.79
C TRP A 187 -6.85 -1.91 -1.23
N VAL A 188 -6.26 -2.88 -0.52
CA VAL A 188 -4.93 -2.77 0.09
C VAL A 188 -3.95 -3.68 -0.65
N ILE A 189 -2.99 -3.09 -1.35
CA ILE A 189 -1.89 -3.79 -2.00
C ILE A 189 -0.66 -3.77 -1.11
N VAL A 190 -0.01 -4.92 -0.93
CA VAL A 190 1.30 -5.05 -0.29
C VAL A 190 2.33 -5.45 -1.33
N SER A 191 3.32 -4.59 -1.56
CA SER A 191 4.54 -4.91 -2.29
C SER A 191 5.61 -5.34 -1.30
N VAL A 192 6.09 -6.57 -1.37
CA VAL A 192 7.01 -7.13 -0.37
C VAL A 192 8.25 -7.72 -1.05
N HIS A 193 9.42 -7.31 -0.58
CA HIS A 193 10.72 -7.82 -1.01
C HIS A 193 11.20 -8.90 -0.02
N TRP A 194 11.18 -10.17 -0.42
CA TRP A 194 11.28 -11.32 0.51
C TRP A 194 11.72 -12.64 -0.16
N GLY A 195 11.87 -13.69 0.63
CA GLY A 195 12.20 -15.02 0.12
C GLY A 195 13.69 -15.19 -0.13
N LYS A 196 14.04 -16.15 -0.98
CA LYS A 196 15.42 -16.54 -1.23
C LYS A 196 15.80 -16.30 -2.69
N GLU A 197 16.95 -15.65 -2.91
CA GLU A 197 17.48 -15.41 -4.25
C GLU A 197 17.56 -16.70 -5.07
N LEU A 198 17.07 -16.64 -6.31
CA LEU A 198 17.03 -17.72 -7.30
C LEU A 198 16.19 -18.97 -6.93
N ALA A 199 15.45 -18.96 -5.82
CA ALA A 199 14.52 -20.03 -5.50
C ALA A 199 13.22 -19.84 -6.29
N ASP A 200 12.95 -20.72 -7.27
CA ASP A 200 11.73 -20.71 -8.09
C ASP A 200 10.54 -21.42 -7.40
N TRP A 201 10.72 -21.87 -6.16
CA TRP A 201 9.68 -22.33 -5.25
C TRP A 201 9.49 -21.36 -4.08
N VAL A 202 8.29 -21.35 -3.52
CA VAL A 202 7.93 -20.53 -2.35
C VAL A 202 8.51 -21.17 -1.08
N VAL A 203 9.21 -20.38 -0.25
CA VAL A 203 9.71 -20.88 1.05
C VAL A 203 8.64 -20.76 2.15
N PRO A 204 8.67 -21.60 3.21
CA PRO A 204 7.65 -21.59 4.27
C PRO A 204 7.42 -20.23 4.92
N GLU A 205 8.47 -19.43 5.07
CA GLU A 205 8.41 -18.08 5.64
C GLU A 205 7.59 -17.12 4.76
N GLN A 206 7.69 -17.23 3.43
CA GLN A 206 6.87 -16.46 2.50
C GLN A 206 5.39 -16.85 2.63
N GLU A 207 5.08 -18.14 2.74
CA GLU A 207 3.69 -18.57 2.90
C GLU A 207 3.08 -18.11 4.23
N ALA A 208 3.83 -18.25 5.33
CA ALA A 208 3.40 -17.78 6.64
C ALA A 208 3.21 -16.25 6.63
N GLY A 209 4.13 -15.51 6.02
CA GLY A 209 4.02 -14.07 5.85
C GLY A 209 2.83 -13.66 4.99
N ALA A 210 2.55 -14.36 3.89
CA ALA A 210 1.38 -14.11 3.06
C ALA A 210 0.06 -14.28 3.84
N ARG A 211 -0.08 -15.40 4.58
CA ARG A 211 -1.25 -15.65 5.44
C ARG A 211 -1.41 -14.56 6.51
N TRP A 212 -0.31 -14.15 7.12
CA TRP A 212 -0.34 -13.07 8.12
C TRP A 212 -0.77 -11.73 7.51
N LEU A 213 -0.19 -11.33 6.37
CA LEU A 213 -0.54 -10.09 5.67
C LEU A 213 -2.01 -10.07 5.25
N VAL A 214 -2.52 -11.17 4.70
CA VAL A 214 -3.94 -11.33 4.35
C VAL A 214 -4.83 -11.21 5.59
N ALA A 215 -4.48 -11.87 6.69
CA ALA A 215 -5.22 -11.78 7.94
C ALA A 215 -5.23 -10.36 8.54
N GLN A 216 -4.20 -9.56 8.29
CA GLN A 216 -4.14 -8.13 8.68
C GLN A 216 -4.86 -7.19 7.71
N GLY A 217 -5.40 -7.70 6.58
CA GLY A 217 -6.25 -6.93 5.67
C GLY A 217 -5.63 -6.62 4.30
N ALA A 218 -4.54 -7.28 3.90
CA ALA A 218 -4.05 -7.21 2.53
C ALA A 218 -5.04 -7.87 1.56
N ASP A 219 -5.33 -7.20 0.44
CA ASP A 219 -6.20 -7.71 -0.62
C ASP A 219 -5.43 -8.28 -1.79
N LEU A 220 -4.19 -7.83 -2.01
CA LEU A 220 -3.29 -8.29 -3.06
C LEU A 220 -1.86 -8.21 -2.53
N ILE A 221 -1.08 -9.27 -2.72
CA ILE A 221 0.35 -9.29 -2.38
C ILE A 221 1.16 -9.45 -3.66
N ILE A 222 2.11 -8.54 -3.86
CA ILE A 222 3.08 -8.53 -4.96
C ILE A 222 4.48 -8.72 -4.38
N GLY A 223 5.07 -9.87 -4.66
CA GLY A 223 6.40 -10.25 -4.20
C GLY A 223 7.49 -9.96 -5.24
N ALA A 224 8.66 -9.64 -4.70
CA ALA A 224 9.91 -9.34 -5.40
C ALA A 224 11.09 -9.96 -4.62
N HIS A 225 12.31 -9.89 -5.17
CA HIS A 225 13.60 -10.38 -4.62
C HIS A 225 14.15 -11.70 -5.19
N PRO A 226 13.39 -12.80 -5.33
CA PRO A 226 13.98 -14.05 -5.83
C PRO A 226 14.59 -13.94 -7.23
N HIS A 227 14.27 -12.86 -7.98
CA HIS A 227 14.65 -12.61 -9.37
C HIS A 227 14.17 -13.64 -10.39
N VAL A 228 13.46 -14.67 -9.92
CA VAL A 228 12.79 -15.70 -10.70
C VAL A 228 11.29 -15.66 -10.38
N VAL A 229 10.47 -16.07 -11.34
CA VAL A 229 9.02 -16.19 -11.12
C VAL A 229 8.76 -17.33 -10.14
N GLN A 230 8.01 -17.06 -9.08
CA GLN A 230 7.45 -18.08 -8.20
C GLN A 230 5.95 -18.24 -8.52
N PRO A 231 5.38 -19.45 -8.39
CA PRO A 231 3.96 -19.68 -8.69
C PRO A 231 3.05 -18.77 -7.85
N PRO A 232 2.10 -18.04 -8.47
CA PRO A 232 1.11 -17.29 -7.72
C PRO A 232 0.08 -18.22 -7.09
N ALA A 233 -0.56 -17.80 -6.00
CA ALA A 233 -1.58 -18.58 -5.28
C ALA A 233 -2.76 -17.74 -4.84
N CYS A 234 -3.88 -18.40 -4.53
CA CYS A 234 -5.00 -17.80 -3.80
C CYS A 234 -4.91 -18.14 -2.32
N VAL A 235 -4.58 -17.16 -1.48
CA VAL A 235 -4.48 -17.32 -0.02
C VAL A 235 -5.70 -16.67 0.62
N ASP A 236 -6.58 -17.47 1.23
CA ASP A 236 -7.83 -17.02 1.85
C ASP A 236 -8.69 -16.12 0.93
N GLY A 237 -8.75 -16.48 -0.36
CA GLY A 237 -9.48 -15.75 -1.39
C GLY A 237 -8.78 -14.50 -1.93
N LYS A 238 -7.54 -14.22 -1.49
CA LYS A 238 -6.72 -13.09 -1.95
C LYS A 238 -5.60 -13.56 -2.90
N PRO A 239 -5.38 -12.87 -4.04
CA PRO A 239 -4.27 -13.17 -4.93
C PRO A 239 -2.92 -12.83 -4.28
N VAL A 240 -1.99 -13.78 -4.34
CA VAL A 240 -0.60 -13.63 -3.89
C VAL A 240 0.33 -14.00 -5.04
N PHE A 241 1.08 -13.03 -5.53
CA PHE A 241 2.18 -13.25 -6.45
C PHE A 241 3.47 -13.30 -5.64
N TYR A 242 3.98 -14.50 -5.31
CA TYR A 242 5.13 -14.64 -4.40
C TYR A 242 6.43 -14.04 -4.92
N SER A 243 6.64 -14.09 -6.24
CA SER A 243 7.70 -13.36 -6.94
C SER A 243 7.32 -13.18 -8.40
N LEU A 244 7.35 -11.94 -8.88
CA LEU A 244 7.17 -11.63 -10.30
C LEU A 244 8.44 -11.86 -11.14
N GLY A 245 9.58 -12.12 -10.49
CA GLY A 245 10.89 -12.21 -11.14
C GLY A 245 11.39 -10.86 -11.66
N ASN A 246 12.40 -10.88 -12.52
CA ASN A 246 12.94 -9.66 -13.11
C ASN A 246 12.03 -9.10 -14.20
N HIS A 247 11.77 -7.79 -14.14
CA HIS A 247 11.12 -7.06 -15.23
C HIS A 247 12.15 -6.37 -16.13
N VAL A 248 13.09 -5.61 -15.57
CA VAL A 248 14.25 -5.05 -16.28
C VAL A 248 15.48 -5.29 -15.42
N PHE A 249 16.36 -6.20 -15.83
CA PHE A 249 17.54 -6.57 -15.06
C PHE A 249 18.61 -7.22 -15.95
N ASP A 250 19.87 -7.18 -15.54
CA ASP A 250 21.01 -7.69 -16.32
C ASP A 250 21.54 -9.06 -15.88
N GLN A 251 20.83 -9.77 -14.99
CA GLN A 251 21.23 -11.12 -14.58
C GLN A 251 21.23 -12.08 -15.77
N LYS A 252 22.15 -13.05 -15.75
CA LYS A 252 22.45 -13.92 -16.90
C LYS A 252 21.80 -15.30 -16.82
N TYR A 253 21.20 -15.66 -15.69
CA TYR A 253 20.67 -17.01 -15.47
C TYR A 253 19.38 -17.24 -16.29
N PRO A 254 19.19 -18.42 -16.92
CA PRO A 254 18.02 -18.67 -17.77
C PRO A 254 16.66 -18.46 -17.07
N LEU A 255 16.55 -18.79 -15.78
CA LEU A 255 15.30 -18.58 -15.02
C LEU A 255 15.03 -17.11 -14.74
N THR A 256 16.07 -16.28 -14.61
CA THR A 256 15.93 -14.83 -14.35
C THR A 256 15.62 -14.03 -15.61
N LYS A 257 15.56 -14.70 -16.77
CA LYS A 257 15.05 -14.16 -18.04
C LYS A 257 13.55 -14.35 -18.20
N ARG A 258 12.88 -15.04 -17.27
CA ARG A 258 11.42 -15.16 -17.21
C ARG A 258 10.90 -14.18 -16.17
N GLY A 259 9.81 -13.51 -16.48
CA GLY A 259 9.12 -12.62 -15.57
C GLY A 259 7.61 -12.76 -15.69
N LEU A 260 6.91 -12.07 -14.81
CA LEU A 260 5.47 -11.99 -14.78
C LEU A 260 5.06 -10.53 -14.52
N ILE A 261 4.02 -10.07 -15.19
CA ILE A 261 3.30 -8.84 -14.82
C ILE A 261 1.98 -9.29 -14.19
N ALA A 262 1.71 -8.86 -12.96
CA ALA A 262 0.38 -9.04 -12.40
C ALA A 262 -0.56 -8.02 -13.06
N ASP A 263 -1.55 -8.53 -13.80
CA ASP A 263 -2.56 -7.77 -14.52
C ASP A 263 -3.88 -7.87 -13.78
N CYS A 264 -4.27 -6.79 -13.12
CA CYS A 264 -5.44 -6.75 -12.25
C CYS A 264 -6.49 -5.78 -12.78
N GLU A 265 -7.73 -6.22 -12.82
CA GLU A 265 -8.88 -5.42 -13.25
C GLU A 265 -9.91 -5.33 -12.13
N ILE A 266 -10.58 -4.19 -12.04
CA ILE A 266 -11.71 -3.98 -11.13
C ILE A 266 -13.00 -4.20 -11.94
N LYS A 267 -13.73 -5.26 -11.66
CA LYS A 267 -15.00 -5.62 -12.31
C LYS A 267 -16.05 -5.85 -11.25
N ASP A 268 -17.21 -5.21 -11.39
CA ASP A 268 -18.33 -5.34 -10.46
C ASP A 268 -17.92 -5.13 -8.98
N ASP A 269 -17.10 -4.11 -8.71
CA ASP A 269 -16.50 -3.82 -7.40
C ASP A 269 -15.66 -4.98 -6.81
N ARG A 270 -15.08 -5.80 -7.69
CA ARG A 270 -14.15 -6.87 -7.33
C ARG A 270 -12.83 -6.75 -8.08
N LEU A 271 -11.73 -6.89 -7.37
CA LEU A 271 -10.40 -6.99 -7.95
C LEU A 271 -10.15 -8.44 -8.39
N VAL A 272 -9.83 -8.63 -9.67
CA VAL A 272 -9.46 -9.91 -10.27
C VAL A 272 -8.11 -9.76 -10.94
N CYS A 273 -7.18 -10.68 -10.67
CA CYS A 273 -5.82 -10.61 -11.17
C CYS A 273 -5.44 -11.87 -11.96
N ARG A 274 -4.61 -11.67 -12.99
CA ARG A 274 -3.96 -12.73 -13.75
C ARG A 274 -2.47 -12.41 -13.93
N GLY A 275 -1.69 -13.38 -14.38
CA GLY A 275 -0.29 -13.18 -14.71
C GLY A 275 -0.07 -13.07 -16.22
N LEU A 276 0.56 -12.00 -16.69
CA LEU A 276 1.04 -11.88 -18.06
C LEU A 276 2.52 -12.25 -18.10
N GLY A 277 2.84 -13.36 -18.76
CA GLY A 277 4.22 -13.82 -18.88
C GLY A 277 5.09 -12.83 -19.65
N THR A 278 6.29 -12.57 -19.15
CA THR A 278 7.33 -11.81 -19.87
C THR A 278 8.59 -12.63 -20.01
N ARG A 279 9.37 -12.31 -21.04
CA ARG A 279 10.70 -12.87 -21.25
C ARG A 279 11.67 -11.77 -21.67
N THR A 280 12.87 -11.83 -21.15
CA THR A 280 14.00 -11.02 -21.62
C THR A 280 14.74 -11.81 -22.70
N PRO A 281 14.80 -11.32 -23.96
CA PRO A 281 15.50 -12.00 -25.04
C PRO A 281 17.01 -12.15 -24.78
N ASP A 282 17.62 -13.16 -25.40
CA ASP A 282 19.06 -13.36 -25.33
C ASP A 282 19.81 -12.14 -25.87
N GLY A 283 20.87 -11.73 -25.15
CA GLY A 283 21.66 -10.55 -25.52
C GLY A 283 21.01 -9.20 -25.21
N SER A 284 19.87 -9.17 -24.53
CA SER A 284 19.18 -7.95 -24.11
C SER A 284 18.81 -7.98 -22.62
N ALA A 285 18.53 -6.81 -22.07
CA ALA A 285 17.87 -6.59 -20.79
C ALA A 285 16.45 -6.01 -20.95
N TYR A 286 15.97 -5.84 -22.18
CA TYR A 286 14.65 -5.27 -22.46
C TYR A 286 13.60 -6.39 -22.41
N PRO A 287 12.54 -6.25 -21.60
CA PRO A 287 11.51 -7.26 -21.53
C PRO A 287 10.62 -7.25 -22.77
N ALA A 288 10.15 -8.43 -23.15
CA ALA A 288 9.09 -8.62 -24.12
C ALA A 288 7.95 -9.45 -23.50
N LEU A 289 6.73 -9.25 -23.99
CA LEU A 289 5.62 -10.15 -23.65
C LEU A 289 5.94 -11.54 -24.19
N ALA A 290 5.65 -12.59 -23.42
CA ALA A 290 5.72 -13.94 -23.93
C ALA A 290 4.66 -14.10 -25.04
N THR A 291 5.02 -14.75 -26.15
CA THR A 291 4.17 -14.91 -27.34
C THR A 291 2.94 -15.78 -27.13
N ALA A 292 2.86 -16.48 -26.01
CA ALA A 292 1.63 -17.09 -25.53
C ALA A 292 1.08 -16.20 -24.41
N GLU A 293 -0.14 -15.69 -24.57
CA GLU A 293 -0.93 -15.27 -23.42
C GLU A 293 -1.01 -16.49 -22.49
N ALA A 294 -0.28 -16.46 -21.38
CA ALA A 294 -0.60 -17.35 -20.30
C ALA A 294 -2.04 -16.99 -19.90
N GLY A 295 -2.99 -17.90 -20.15
CA GLY A 295 -4.31 -17.80 -19.55
C GLY A 295 -4.18 -17.58 -18.04
N PRO A 296 -5.24 -17.12 -17.36
CA PRO A 296 -5.19 -16.94 -15.91
C PRO A 296 -4.56 -18.17 -15.25
N SER A 297 -3.55 -17.96 -14.39
CA SER A 297 -2.98 -19.08 -13.63
C SER A 297 -4.16 -19.81 -12.99
N PRO A 298 -4.32 -21.13 -13.18
CA PRO A 298 -5.43 -21.87 -12.59
C PRO A 298 -5.61 -21.57 -11.10
N ASP A 299 -4.48 -21.32 -10.42
CA ASP A 299 -4.40 -21.01 -9.00
C ASP A 299 -5.03 -19.66 -8.62
N LEU A 300 -5.11 -18.70 -9.55
CA LEU A 300 -5.74 -17.40 -9.35
C LEU A 300 -7.20 -17.33 -9.83
N ALA A 301 -7.66 -18.32 -10.60
CA ALA A 301 -9.02 -18.30 -11.19
C ALA A 301 -10.14 -18.21 -10.14
N GLN A 302 -9.85 -18.66 -8.92
CA GLN A 302 -10.73 -18.64 -7.75
C GLN A 302 -10.59 -17.38 -6.88
N CYS A 303 -9.62 -16.50 -7.16
CA CYS A 303 -9.43 -15.25 -6.44
C CYS A 303 -10.32 -14.15 -7.01
N SER A 304 -11.18 -13.59 -6.15
CA SER A 304 -11.93 -12.39 -6.49
C SER A 304 -12.20 -11.59 -5.23
N VAL A 305 -11.66 -10.37 -5.16
CA VAL A 305 -11.60 -9.61 -3.92
C VAL A 305 -12.59 -8.45 -3.94
N ALA A 306 -13.64 -8.54 -3.14
CA ALA A 306 -14.59 -7.45 -2.95
C ALA A 306 -13.92 -6.20 -2.37
N SER A 307 -14.44 -5.02 -2.73
CA SER A 307 -14.02 -3.75 -2.14
C SER A 307 -14.28 -3.70 -0.63
N GLY A 308 -13.41 -3.00 0.08
CA GLY A 308 -13.61 -2.67 1.49
C GLY A 308 -14.70 -1.61 1.67
N ALA A 309 -15.42 -1.72 2.79
CA ALA A 309 -16.44 -0.75 3.14
C ALA A 309 -15.78 0.62 3.43
N PRO A 310 -16.35 1.72 2.93
CA PRO A 310 -15.83 3.05 3.23
C PRO A 310 -16.04 3.40 4.71
N LEU A 311 -15.09 4.11 5.30
CA LEU A 311 -15.24 4.66 6.64
C LEU A 311 -16.39 5.68 6.66
N ARG A 312 -17.37 5.45 7.53
CA ARG A 312 -18.54 6.32 7.72
C ARG A 312 -18.73 6.70 9.18
N ALA A 313 -19.04 7.97 9.41
CA ALA A 313 -19.40 8.49 10.73
C ALA A 313 -20.32 9.69 10.58
N ALA A 314 -21.39 9.76 11.38
CA ALA A 314 -22.36 10.86 11.39
C ALA A 314 -22.88 11.27 9.98
N GLY A 315 -23.20 10.27 9.14
CA GLY A 315 -23.68 10.51 7.76
C GLY A 315 -22.62 11.00 6.76
N GLN A 316 -21.36 11.14 7.19
CA GLN A 316 -20.23 11.48 6.34
C GLN A 316 -19.48 10.22 5.91
N THR A 317 -19.06 10.17 4.66
CA THR A 317 -17.98 9.29 4.20
C THR A 317 -16.65 10.01 4.44
N ILE A 318 -15.73 9.36 5.14
CA ILE A 318 -14.41 9.91 5.46
C ILE A 318 -13.37 9.17 4.62
N SER A 319 -12.58 9.92 3.86
CA SER A 319 -11.57 9.35 2.97
C SER A 319 -10.32 10.23 2.94
N PRO A 320 -9.16 9.70 2.52
CA PRO A 320 -8.01 10.53 2.23
C PRO A 320 -8.33 11.48 1.06
N TRP A 321 -7.95 12.74 1.18
CA TRP A 321 -8.00 13.67 0.07
C TRP A 321 -6.78 13.46 -0.82
N ILE A 322 -7.02 12.95 -2.02
CA ILE A 322 -6.00 12.62 -3.01
C ILE A 322 -6.20 13.54 -4.21
N ARG A 323 -5.14 14.26 -4.61
CA ARG A 323 -5.12 15.01 -5.88
C ARG A 323 -5.02 14.03 -7.05
N ASP A 324 -5.61 14.38 -8.18
CA ASP A 324 -5.57 13.52 -9.37
C ASP A 324 -4.12 13.20 -9.77
N GLY A 325 -3.87 11.91 -10.06
CA GLY A 325 -2.53 11.41 -10.39
C GLY A 325 -1.56 11.27 -9.21
N ALA A 326 -1.82 11.86 -8.05
CA ALA A 326 -0.89 11.87 -6.92
C ALA A 326 -0.95 10.61 -6.06
N PHE A 327 0.13 10.41 -5.29
CA PHE A 327 0.19 9.53 -4.12
C PHE A 327 0.25 10.42 -2.89
N THR A 328 -0.44 10.03 -1.82
CA THR A 328 -0.32 10.70 -0.52
C THR A 328 0.08 9.68 0.54
N SER A 329 1.15 9.97 1.23
CA SER A 329 1.73 9.21 2.34
C SER A 329 1.98 10.14 3.53
N ASP A 330 2.35 9.56 4.69
CA ASP A 330 2.96 10.20 5.87
C ASP A 330 2.13 11.24 6.60
N ARG A 331 1.55 12.20 5.88
CA ARG A 331 0.73 13.29 6.39
C ARG A 331 -0.53 13.42 5.54
N LEU A 332 -1.61 12.84 6.04
CA LEU A 332 -2.87 12.75 5.33
C LEU A 332 -3.76 13.96 5.61
N VAL A 333 -4.43 14.44 4.57
CA VAL A 333 -5.61 15.30 4.70
C VAL A 333 -6.81 14.40 4.61
N LEU A 334 -7.68 14.41 5.62
CA LEU A 334 -8.96 13.71 5.54
C LEU A 334 -9.99 14.65 4.91
N GLU A 335 -10.82 14.13 4.03
CA GLU A 335 -12.04 14.78 3.58
C GLU A 335 -13.27 14.05 4.11
N GLY A 336 -14.28 14.81 4.50
CA GLY A 336 -15.62 14.31 4.77
C GLY A 336 -16.56 14.71 3.65
N ARG A 337 -17.38 13.77 3.20
CA ARG A 337 -18.43 13.98 2.21
C ARG A 337 -19.76 13.44 2.71
N GLY A 338 -20.73 14.33 2.85
CA GLY A 338 -22.13 14.03 3.12
C GLY A 338 -23.00 14.51 1.98
N GLU A 339 -24.31 14.34 2.09
CA GLU A 339 -25.28 14.69 1.05
C GLU A 339 -25.20 16.16 0.62
N ALA A 340 -25.07 17.08 1.59
CA ALA A 340 -25.00 18.52 1.34
C ALA A 340 -23.76 19.19 1.95
N SER A 341 -22.73 18.43 2.33
CA SER A 341 -21.57 18.96 3.04
C SER A 341 -20.26 18.35 2.58
N ARG A 342 -19.23 19.19 2.48
CA ARG A 342 -17.86 18.77 2.21
C ARG A 342 -16.87 19.59 3.01
N TRP A 343 -15.90 18.92 3.63
CA TRP A 343 -14.85 19.57 4.40
C TRP A 343 -13.52 18.82 4.25
N ARG A 344 -12.43 19.48 4.66
CA ARG A 344 -11.08 18.89 4.72
C ARG A 344 -10.40 19.27 6.02
N THR A 345 -9.56 18.38 6.53
CA THR A 345 -8.70 18.67 7.68
C THR A 345 -7.40 19.36 7.23
N PRO A 346 -6.64 19.96 8.17
CA PRO A 346 -5.20 20.10 8.00
C PRO A 346 -4.50 18.74 7.82
N GLN A 347 -3.24 18.75 7.38
CA GLN A 347 -2.41 17.55 7.31
C GLN A 347 -2.19 16.94 8.70
N ARG A 348 -2.25 15.61 8.79
CA ARG A 348 -2.11 14.83 10.03
C ARG A 348 -1.18 13.63 9.82
N ALA A 349 -0.26 13.41 10.75
CA ALA A 349 0.60 12.22 10.76
C ALA A 349 -0.18 11.02 11.32
N LEU A 350 -1.12 10.52 10.53
CA LEU A 350 -2.12 9.54 10.95
C LEU A 350 -1.52 8.13 10.98
N LEU A 351 -1.72 7.43 12.09
CA LEU A 351 -1.31 6.04 12.31
C LEU A 351 -2.50 5.08 12.27
N SER A 352 -3.66 5.52 12.78
CA SER A 352 -4.93 4.82 12.61
C SER A 352 -6.10 5.81 12.66
N VAL A 353 -7.23 5.42 12.07
CA VAL A 353 -8.50 6.12 12.17
C VAL A 353 -9.62 5.10 12.18
N GLU A 354 -10.57 5.25 13.09
CA GLU A 354 -11.68 4.32 13.31
C GLU A 354 -12.91 5.09 13.78
N ALA A 355 -14.10 4.60 13.43
CA ALA A 355 -15.36 5.14 13.95
C ALA A 355 -15.98 4.13 14.92
N GLY A 356 -16.41 4.60 16.10
CA GLY A 356 -17.02 3.73 17.11
C GLY A 356 -17.95 4.47 18.04
N ARG A 357 -18.92 3.73 18.61
CA ARG A 357 -19.86 4.27 19.60
C ARG A 357 -19.24 4.20 20.98
N LEU A 358 -18.56 5.27 21.39
CA LEU A 358 -17.93 5.37 22.71
C LEU A 358 -18.94 5.59 23.86
N VAL A 359 -20.11 6.16 23.53
CA VAL A 359 -21.23 6.36 24.46
C VAL A 359 -22.46 5.69 23.88
N ALA A 360 -23.18 4.92 24.71
CA ALA A 360 -24.46 4.35 24.32
C ALA A 360 -25.43 5.47 23.87
N ASP A 361 -26.22 5.19 22.85
CA ASP A 361 -27.22 6.12 22.28
C ASP A 361 -26.70 7.43 21.68
N GLN A 362 -25.37 7.58 21.50
CA GLN A 362 -24.77 8.69 20.75
C GLN A 362 -24.28 8.25 19.36
N PRO A 363 -24.22 9.18 18.39
CA PRO A 363 -23.58 8.91 17.11
C PRO A 363 -22.12 8.44 17.27
N PRO A 364 -21.61 7.60 16.37
CA PRO A 364 -20.21 7.20 16.38
C PRO A 364 -19.27 8.41 16.38
N LEU A 365 -18.29 8.38 17.28
CA LEU A 365 -17.19 9.33 17.29
C LEU A 365 -16.03 8.78 16.45
N LEU A 366 -15.21 9.68 15.94
CA LEU A 366 -14.01 9.33 15.21
C LEU A 366 -12.82 9.29 16.17
N PHE A 367 -12.23 8.12 16.30
CA PHE A 367 -10.97 7.91 17.00
C PHE A 367 -9.82 7.99 16.00
N THR A 368 -8.77 8.73 16.33
CA THR A 368 -7.52 8.70 15.56
C THR A 368 -6.35 8.44 16.48
N LEU A 369 -5.35 7.73 15.94
CA LEU A 369 -4.02 7.66 16.51
C LEU A 369 -3.10 8.46 15.59
N GLU A 370 -2.37 9.42 16.15
CA GLU A 370 -1.53 10.33 15.37
C GLU A 370 -0.14 10.45 15.98
N ARG A 371 0.89 10.55 15.14
CA ARG A 371 2.26 10.76 15.61
C ARG A 371 2.49 12.24 15.91
N HIS A 372 2.80 12.54 17.18
CA HIS A 372 3.13 13.89 17.62
C HIS A 372 4.21 13.87 18.72
N ALA A 373 5.09 14.86 18.68
CA ALA A 373 6.00 15.18 19.76
C ALA A 373 5.22 15.67 20.99
N SER A 374 5.56 15.12 22.16
CA SER A 374 4.94 15.49 23.43
C SER A 374 5.99 16.07 24.38
N PRO A 375 5.74 17.26 24.95
CA PRO A 375 6.64 17.84 25.94
C PRO A 375 6.54 17.16 27.32
N ILE A 376 5.54 16.30 27.54
CA ILE A 376 5.32 15.62 28.83
C ILE A 376 6.33 14.50 29.04
N ASP A 377 6.56 13.70 28.00
CA ASP A 377 7.48 12.56 27.99
C ASP A 377 8.74 12.82 27.13
N GLY A 378 8.77 13.91 26.36
CA GLY A 378 9.90 14.27 25.51
C GLY A 378 10.02 13.39 24.25
N GLU A 379 8.99 12.61 23.92
CA GLU A 379 9.02 11.63 22.84
C GLU A 379 8.08 12.00 21.68
N ASP A 380 8.54 11.75 20.44
CA ASP A 380 7.66 11.70 19.27
C ASP A 380 7.03 10.33 19.13
N GLY A 381 5.72 10.25 19.30
CA GLY A 381 5.04 8.98 19.42
C GLY A 381 3.53 9.04 19.15
N PRO A 382 2.87 7.88 19.19
CA PRO A 382 1.43 7.75 19.01
C PRO A 382 0.63 8.49 20.10
N ARG A 383 -0.27 9.38 19.68
CA ARG A 383 -1.17 10.15 20.53
C ARG A 383 -2.62 9.93 20.10
N PRO A 384 -3.50 9.45 20.99
CA PRO A 384 -4.90 9.21 20.66
C PRO A 384 -5.72 10.50 20.72
N TYR A 385 -6.66 10.65 19.79
CA TYR A 385 -7.61 11.75 19.74
C TYR A 385 -9.03 11.23 19.52
N VAL A 386 -10.01 11.98 20.03
CA VAL A 386 -11.43 11.72 19.78
C VAL A 386 -12.04 12.97 19.17
N TYR A 387 -12.71 12.78 18.04
CA TYR A 387 -13.39 13.82 17.28
C TYR A 387 -14.88 13.50 17.15
N GLU A 388 -15.70 14.53 17.32
CA GLU A 388 -17.03 14.55 16.75
C GLU A 388 -16.92 14.91 15.26
N VAL A 389 -17.68 14.19 14.44
CA VAL A 389 -17.77 14.43 12.99
C VAL A 389 -18.99 15.30 12.73
N THR A 390 -18.77 16.49 12.16
CA THR A 390 -19.84 17.44 11.83
C THR A 390 -19.92 17.69 10.33
N SER A 391 -20.93 18.44 9.88
CA SER A 391 -21.03 18.92 8.49
C SER A 391 -19.93 19.91 8.09
N HIS A 392 -19.20 20.48 9.05
CA HIS A 392 -18.17 21.50 8.80
C HIS A 392 -16.74 20.98 9.05
N GLY A 393 -16.58 19.78 9.58
CA GLY A 393 -15.27 19.23 9.93
C GLY A 393 -15.27 18.39 11.19
N LEU A 394 -14.06 18.18 11.70
CA LEU A 394 -13.80 17.43 12.93
C LEU A 394 -13.71 18.40 14.11
N VAL A 395 -14.52 18.17 15.14
CA VAL A 395 -14.47 18.91 16.40
C VAL A 395 -13.80 18.03 17.46
N ALA A 396 -12.64 18.45 17.96
CA ALA A 396 -11.92 17.69 18.97
C ALA A 396 -12.73 17.64 20.28
N LYS A 397 -13.09 16.45 20.72
CA LYS A 397 -13.69 16.20 22.04
C LYS A 397 -12.62 15.89 23.07
N TRP A 398 -11.54 15.26 22.64
CA TRP A 398 -10.41 14.95 23.51
C TRP A 398 -9.11 14.87 22.72
N ARG A 399 -8.03 15.29 23.39
CA ARG A 399 -6.65 15.24 22.89
C ARG A 399 -5.83 14.53 23.96
N GLY A 400 -5.59 13.25 23.77
CA GLY A 400 -4.92 12.42 24.75
C GLY A 400 -3.42 12.60 24.71
N SER A 401 -2.88 13.47 25.56
CA SER A 401 -1.43 13.56 25.74
C SER A 401 -0.89 12.56 26.76
N ALA A 402 -1.73 11.96 27.63
CA ALA A 402 -1.27 11.03 28.66
C ALA A 402 -2.27 9.90 28.92
N LEU A 403 -1.97 8.71 28.40
CA LEU A 403 -2.38 7.47 29.05
C LEU A 403 -1.31 7.11 30.09
N ALA A 404 -1.66 6.26 31.08
CA ALA A 404 -0.80 5.85 32.20
C ALA A 404 0.62 5.39 31.77
N TRP A 405 0.78 4.98 30.52
CA TRP A 405 2.02 4.43 29.95
C TRP A 405 2.23 4.88 28.50
N PRO A 406 3.50 4.96 28.03
CA PRO A 406 3.80 5.27 26.63
C PRO A 406 3.09 4.31 25.68
N LEU A 407 2.52 4.85 24.61
CA LEU A 407 1.68 4.11 23.68
C LEU A 407 2.49 3.66 22.47
N LEU A 408 2.34 2.39 22.08
CA LEU A 408 2.91 1.83 20.84
C LEU A 408 1.84 1.74 19.76
N ASP A 409 0.65 1.26 20.12
CA ASP A 409 -0.49 1.18 19.21
C ASP A 409 -1.82 1.26 19.95
N ALA A 410 -2.90 1.64 19.26
CA ALA A 410 -4.25 1.65 19.82
C ALA A 410 -5.33 1.48 18.74
N THR A 411 -6.41 0.81 19.12
CA THR A 411 -7.55 0.48 18.25
C THR A 411 -8.83 0.33 19.08
N LEU A 412 -9.99 0.44 18.44
CA LEU A 412 -11.26 0.23 19.13
C LEU A 412 -11.63 -1.25 19.15
N ILE A 413 -12.16 -1.71 20.27
CA ILE A 413 -12.81 -3.02 20.41
C ILE A 413 -14.22 -2.80 20.96
N ALA A 414 -15.19 -3.62 20.56
CA ALA A 414 -16.55 -3.54 21.07
C ALA A 414 -16.79 -4.59 22.17
N ASP A 415 -17.61 -4.24 23.17
CA ASP A 415 -18.16 -5.20 24.12
C ASP A 415 -19.40 -5.91 23.53
N GLY A 416 -20.02 -6.80 24.33
CA GLY A 416 -21.21 -7.55 23.92
C GLY A 416 -22.45 -6.68 23.63
N ALA A 417 -22.49 -5.44 24.11
CA ALA A 417 -23.55 -4.47 23.83
C ALA A 417 -23.23 -3.59 22.61
N GLY A 418 -22.05 -3.74 22.00
CA GLY A 418 -21.60 -2.93 20.87
C GLY A 418 -21.04 -1.56 21.27
N GLN A 419 -20.83 -1.30 22.56
CA GLN A 419 -20.13 -0.10 23.00
C GLN A 419 -18.63 -0.26 22.77
N ALA A 420 -18.00 0.76 22.19
CA ALA A 420 -16.59 0.76 21.86
C ALA A 420 -15.72 1.16 23.07
N HIS A 421 -14.65 0.41 23.26
CA HIS A 421 -13.59 0.60 24.24
C HIS A 421 -12.26 0.78 23.51
N LEU A 422 -11.35 1.55 24.11
CA LEU A 422 -10.00 1.70 23.57
C LEU A 422 -9.12 0.55 24.06
N CYS A 423 -8.63 -0.24 23.12
CA CYS A 423 -7.60 -1.25 23.37
C CYS A 423 -6.24 -0.68 22.98
N ALA A 424 -5.32 -0.63 23.94
CA ALA A 424 -4.02 0.01 23.77
C ALA A 424 -2.88 -0.97 24.07
N LEU A 425 -1.85 -0.94 23.22
CA LEU A 425 -0.57 -1.59 23.41
C LEU A 425 0.43 -0.55 23.93
N HIS A 426 0.96 -0.78 25.12
CA HIS A 426 1.90 0.11 25.77
C HIS A 426 3.30 -0.50 25.85
N ARG A 427 4.28 0.39 25.92
CA ARG A 427 5.61 0.07 26.43
C ARG A 427 5.49 -0.26 27.93
N GLY A 428 6.33 -1.16 28.43
CA GLY A 428 6.23 -1.70 29.78
C GLY A 428 6.62 -0.72 30.88
N ASP A 429 7.44 0.27 30.56
CA ASP A 429 7.79 1.37 31.45
C ASP A 429 6.65 2.40 31.60
N SER A 430 6.72 3.22 32.64
CA SER A 430 5.78 4.31 32.88
C SER A 430 6.43 5.66 32.66
N PHE A 431 5.64 6.63 32.21
CA PHE A 431 6.10 8.02 32.14
C PHE A 431 6.44 8.60 33.53
N ILE A 432 5.91 8.01 34.62
CA ILE A 432 6.23 8.40 36.00
C ILE A 432 7.51 7.70 36.48
N MET A 433 7.70 6.44 36.10
CA MET A 433 8.84 5.60 36.48
C MET A 433 9.41 4.98 35.20
N LEU A 434 10.31 5.71 34.55
CA LEU A 434 11.02 5.25 33.37
C LEU A 434 11.92 4.08 33.77
N ASP A 435 11.54 2.87 33.38
CA ASP A 435 12.39 1.69 33.49
C ASP A 435 13.30 1.64 32.26
N THR A 436 14.49 2.21 32.40
CA THR A 436 15.52 2.22 31.35
C THR A 436 16.21 0.88 31.18
N ALA A 437 15.96 -0.10 32.07
CA ALA A 437 16.60 -1.41 32.06
C ALA A 437 15.76 -2.47 31.31
N ALA A 438 14.45 -2.30 31.19
CA ALA A 438 13.57 -3.21 30.45
C ALA A 438 12.60 -2.52 29.44
N PRO A 439 13.10 -1.64 28.53
CA PRO A 439 12.27 -0.90 27.57
C PRO A 439 11.57 -1.78 26.51
N SER A 440 11.88 -3.08 26.46
CA SER A 440 11.35 -4.04 25.47
C SER A 440 10.08 -4.77 25.92
N SER A 441 9.67 -4.68 27.18
CA SER A 441 8.42 -5.30 27.61
C SER A 441 7.22 -4.52 27.07
N THR A 442 6.14 -5.22 26.72
CA THR A 442 4.88 -4.60 26.29
C THR A 442 3.74 -5.07 27.18
N ARG A 443 2.69 -4.25 27.28
CA ARG A 443 1.44 -4.64 27.96
C ARG A 443 0.24 -4.12 27.20
N THR A 444 -0.90 -4.79 27.38
CA THR A 444 -2.18 -4.31 26.87
C THR A 444 -3.05 -3.76 27.98
N GLN A 445 -3.76 -2.68 27.73
CA GLN A 445 -4.76 -2.11 28.65
C GLN A 445 -6.01 -1.71 27.88
N VAL A 446 -7.17 -1.97 28.49
CA VAL A 446 -8.46 -1.51 27.98
C VAL A 446 -8.89 -0.26 28.74
N TYR A 447 -9.45 0.70 28.01
CA TYR A 447 -9.99 1.92 28.57
C TYR A 447 -11.42 2.18 28.09
N ALA A 448 -12.28 2.60 29.01
CA ALA A 448 -13.63 3.08 28.72
C ALA A 448 -13.63 4.60 28.62
N TRP A 449 -14.44 5.11 27.69
CA TRP A 449 -14.68 6.53 27.54
C TRP A 449 -15.63 7.04 28.65
N ASN A 450 -15.27 8.14 29.32
CA ASN A 450 -16.03 8.70 30.44
C ASN A 450 -16.66 10.08 30.13
N GLY A 451 -16.67 10.50 28.86
CA GLY A 451 -17.17 11.80 28.42
C GLY A 451 -16.10 12.89 28.26
N PHE A 452 -15.00 12.79 29.01
CA PHE A 452 -13.90 13.77 28.97
C PHE A 452 -12.53 13.13 28.67
N GLY A 453 -12.44 11.81 28.69
CA GLY A 453 -11.23 11.05 28.43
C GLY A 453 -11.46 9.56 28.62
N PHE A 454 -10.36 8.84 28.88
CA PHE A 454 -10.35 7.39 29.01
C PHE A 454 -9.94 6.97 30.42
N THR A 455 -10.68 6.04 31.01
CA THR A 455 -10.40 5.43 32.32
C THR A 455 -10.13 3.94 32.14
N GLY A 456 -9.10 3.43 32.80
CA GLY A 456 -8.74 2.01 32.71
C GLY A 456 -9.86 1.11 33.22
N VAL A 457 -10.10 0.01 32.50
CA VAL A 457 -11.10 -1.01 32.84
C VAL A 457 -10.40 -2.33 33.11
N ASN A 458 -10.75 -2.96 34.24
CA ASN A 458 -10.27 -4.28 34.62
C ASN A 458 -11.36 -5.32 34.35
N ASP A 459 -11.60 -5.59 33.08
CA ASP A 459 -12.53 -6.61 32.60
C ASP A 459 -11.76 -7.74 31.93
N GLY A 460 -11.91 -8.98 32.41
CA GLY A 460 -11.12 -10.11 31.95
C GLY A 460 -11.40 -10.51 30.49
N GLU A 461 -12.62 -10.31 30.00
CA GLU A 461 -13.01 -10.65 28.63
C GLU A 461 -12.48 -9.60 27.65
N LEU A 462 -12.71 -8.31 27.93
CA LEU A 462 -12.14 -7.19 27.18
C LEU A 462 -10.61 -7.23 27.20
N GLY A 463 -10.01 -7.51 28.36
CA GLY A 463 -8.56 -7.68 28.50
C GLY A 463 -8.03 -8.80 27.61
N THR A 464 -8.66 -9.97 27.61
CA THR A 464 -8.28 -11.09 26.74
C THR A 464 -8.43 -10.74 25.25
N ARG A 465 -9.53 -10.08 24.87
CA ARG A 465 -9.74 -9.61 23.48
C ARG A 465 -8.66 -8.61 23.07
N CYS A 466 -8.32 -7.68 23.95
CA CYS A 466 -7.30 -6.68 23.68
C CYS A 466 -5.90 -7.30 23.55
N ALA A 467 -5.55 -8.24 24.43
CA ALA A 467 -4.32 -9.01 24.32
C ALA A 467 -4.24 -9.76 22.99
N ARG A 468 -5.33 -10.43 22.57
CA ARG A 468 -5.38 -11.12 21.27
C ARG A 468 -5.22 -10.16 20.09
N ARG A 469 -5.77 -8.94 20.18
CA ARG A 469 -5.72 -7.94 19.11
C ARG A 469 -4.28 -7.55 18.73
N PHE A 470 -3.37 -7.53 19.69
CA PHE A 470 -1.95 -7.20 19.51
C PHE A 470 -1.01 -8.41 19.55
N GLY A 471 -1.40 -9.50 20.21
CA GLY A 471 -0.64 -10.75 20.29
C GLY A 471 -0.56 -11.54 18.99
N GLN A 472 -1.34 -11.16 17.96
CA GLN A 472 -1.18 -11.69 16.61
C GLN A 472 -0.01 -11.05 15.83
N GLY A 473 0.78 -10.17 16.45
CA GLY A 473 1.93 -9.50 15.83
C GLY A 473 3.29 -9.90 16.40
N GLY A 474 3.40 -11.05 17.07
CA GLY A 474 4.64 -11.57 17.68
C GLY A 474 5.06 -12.90 17.10
#